data_AF-A0A3L7VW62-F1
#
_entry.id   AF-A0A3L7VW62-F1
#
_cell.length_a   1.000
_cell.length_b   1.000
_cell.length_c   1.000
_cell.angle_alpha   90.00
_cell.angle_beta   90.00
_cell.angle_gamma   90.00
#
_symmetry.space_group_name_H-M   'P 1'
#
loop_
_entity.id
_entity.type
_entity.pdbx_description
1 polymer ?
#
loop_
_entity_poly.entity_id
_entity_poly.type
_entity_poly.pdbx_seq_one_letter_code
_entity_poly.pdbx_strand_id
1 'polypeptide(L)' 'LHDGITGEMVALSAQDITTVPMAEAVSHLKTIRPHSDLVRTAKGIGIAFGD' A
#
# COMPACT_ATOMS: atom_id res chain seq x y z
N LEU A 1 27.62 0.93 -5.82
CA LEU A 1 26.86 -0.32 -5.62
C LEU A 1 25.55 -0.15 -6.35
N HIS A 2 25.39 -0.78 -7.51
CA HIS A 2 24.14 -0.84 -8.25
C HIS A 2 24.09 -2.25 -8.86
N ASP A 3 23.15 -3.07 -8.44
CA ASP A 3 23.01 -4.46 -8.91
C ASP A 3 22.41 -4.56 -10.32
N GLY A 4 22.18 -3.42 -11.00
CA GLY A 4 21.66 -3.37 -12.36
C GLY A 4 20.17 -3.70 -12.50
N ILE A 5 19.45 -3.83 -11.39
CA ILE A 5 18.03 -4.21 -11.37
C ILE A 5 17.17 -3.03 -11.85
N THR A 6 16.30 -3.30 -12.84
CA THR A 6 15.37 -2.33 -13.43
C THR A 6 14.01 -2.99 -13.65
N GLY A 7 12.94 -2.19 -13.72
CA GLY A 7 11.58 -2.73 -13.88
C GLY A 7 10.98 -3.35 -12.60
N GLU A 8 11.61 -3.12 -11.45
CA GLU A 8 11.19 -3.58 -10.13
C GLU A 8 10.78 -2.40 -9.24
N MET A 9 9.83 -2.63 -8.34
CA MET A 9 9.50 -1.73 -7.23
C MET A 9 10.13 -2.29 -5.94
N VAL A 10 10.76 -1.42 -5.15
CA VAL A 10 11.17 -1.78 -3.78
C VAL A 10 9.98 -1.59 -2.84
N ALA A 11 9.66 -2.61 -2.06
CA ALA A 11 8.53 -2.64 -1.15
C ALA A 11 8.95 -3.07 0.25
N LEU A 12 8.23 -2.57 1.26
CA LEU A 12 8.32 -3.06 2.63
C LEU A 12 7.13 -3.99 2.88
N SER A 13 7.42 -5.27 3.11
CA SER A 13 6.43 -6.28 3.48
C SER A 13 6.65 -6.68 4.93
N ALA A 14 5.78 -6.20 5.82
CA ALA A 14 5.97 -6.29 7.27
C ALA A 14 7.32 -5.70 7.72
N GLN A 15 8.32 -6.56 7.96
CA GLN A 15 9.66 -6.17 8.40
C GLN A 15 10.72 -6.39 7.32
N ASP A 16 10.33 -6.93 6.16
CA ASP A 16 11.23 -7.33 5.08
C ASP A 16 11.22 -6.30 3.95
N ILE A 17 12.41 -5.86 3.56
CA ILE A 17 12.61 -5.08 2.33
C ILE A 17 12.74 -6.08 1.19
N THR A 18 11.82 -6.02 0.24
CA THR A 18 11.75 -6.92 -0.92
C THR A 18 11.63 -6.12 -2.22
N THR A 19 11.88 -6.76 -3.35
CA THR A 19 11.52 -6.25 -4.68
C THR A 19 10.29 -6.99 -5.20
N VAL A 20 9.46 -6.29 -5.97
CA VAL A 20 8.32 -6.87 -6.71
C VAL A 20 8.31 -6.34 -8.15
N PRO A 21 7.94 -7.14 -9.15
CA PRO A 21 7.86 -6.68 -10.53
C PRO A 21 6.90 -5.50 -10.68
N MET A 22 7.32 -4.45 -11.40
CA MET A 22 6.51 -3.23 -11.52
C MET A 22 5.14 -3.51 -12.15
N ALA A 23 5.06 -4.41 -13.13
CA ALA A 23 3.81 -4.81 -13.78
C ALA A 23 2.81 -5.47 -12.80
N GLU A 24 3.31 -6.24 -11.83
CA GLU A 24 2.49 -6.84 -10.79
C GLU A 24 2.02 -5.77 -9.80
N ALA A 25 2.92 -4.90 -9.35
CA ALA A 25 2.63 -3.85 -8.38
C ALA A 25 1.49 -2.90 -8.82
N VAL A 26 1.36 -2.66 -10.13
CA VAL A 26 0.32 -1.77 -10.71
C VAL A 26 -0.90 -2.52 -11.26
N SER A 27 -0.91 -3.85 -11.20
CA SER A 27 -2.00 -4.66 -11.77
C SER A 27 -3.34 -4.43 -11.06
N HIS A 28 -3.31 -4.01 -9.79
CA HIS A 28 -4.48 -3.74 -8.98
C HIS A 28 -4.29 -2.50 -8.12
N LEU A 29 -5.35 -1.71 -7.98
CA LEU A 29 -5.36 -0.60 -7.05
C LEU A 29 -5.49 -1.12 -5.62
N LYS A 30 -4.53 -0.74 -4.77
CA LYS A 30 -4.63 -0.97 -3.32
C LYS A 30 -5.74 -0.08 -2.75
N THR A 31 -6.83 -0.70 -2.34
CA THR A 31 -8.01 -0.02 -1.78
C THR A 31 -8.36 -0.61 -0.41
N ILE A 32 -9.20 0.12 0.32
CA ILE A 32 -9.81 -0.34 1.57
C ILE A 32 -11.33 -0.37 1.41
N ARG A 33 -12.01 -1.24 2.17
CA ARG A 33 -13.48 -1.27 2.20
C ARG A 33 -14.00 -0.01 2.93
N PRO A 34 -14.86 0.82 2.30
CA PRO A 34 -15.35 2.07 2.90
C PRO A 34 -16.08 1.86 4.23
N HIS A 35 -16.74 0.72 4.42
CA HIS A 35 -17.49 0.40 5.64
C HIS A 35 -16.74 -0.56 6.58
N SER A 36 -15.41 -0.64 6.47
CA SER A 36 -14.60 -1.46 7.38
C SER A 36 -14.48 -0.84 8.78
N ASP A 37 -14.19 -1.67 9.76
CA ASP A 37 -13.94 -1.22 11.14
C ASP A 37 -12.77 -0.24 11.24
N LEU A 38 -11.79 -0.35 10.35
CA LEU A 38 -10.68 0.61 10.24
C LEU A 38 -11.21 2.02 9.96
N VAL A 39 -12.08 2.16 8.94
CA VAL A 39 -12.67 3.47 8.58
C VAL A 39 -13.58 3.98 9.68
N ARG A 40 -14.41 3.11 10.27
CA ARG A 40 -15.31 3.51 11.36
C ARG A 40 -14.53 3.98 12.59
N THR A 41 -13.45 3.29 12.94
CA THR A 41 -12.57 3.66 14.06
C THR A 41 -11.91 5.00 13.80
N ALA A 42 -11.34 5.18 12.60
CA ALA A 42 -10.74 6.45 12.17
C ALA A 42 -11.74 7.61 12.28
N LYS A 43 -12.98 7.46 11.78
CA LYS A 43 -14.03 8.48 11.89
C LYS A 43 -14.40 8.78 13.35
N GLY A 44 -14.47 7.74 14.20
CA GLY A 44 -14.76 7.89 15.63
C GLY A 44 -13.73 8.73 16.39
N ILE A 45 -12.48 8.80 15.90
CA ILE A 45 -11.41 9.65 16.45
C ILE A 45 -11.20 10.95 15.65
N GLY A 46 -12.12 11.29 14.76
CA GLY A 46 -12.09 12.53 13.97
C GLY A 46 -11.27 12.49 12.69
N ILE A 47 -10.78 11.33 12.25
CA ILE A 47 -10.09 11.17 10.96
C ILE A 47 -11.15 10.84 9.89
N ALA A 48 -11.43 11.80 9.02
CA ALA A 48 -12.37 11.65 7.91
C ALA A 48 -11.90 12.43 6.68
N PHE A 49 -12.25 11.95 5.48
CA PHE A 49 -11.91 12.59 4.20
C PHE A 49 -12.94 13.64 3.77
N GLY A 50 -13.34 14.53 4.68
CA GLY A 50 -14.53 15.37 4.48
C GLY A 50 -15.81 14.52 4.40
N ASP A 51 -16.83 14.88 5.17
CA ASP A 51 -18.16 14.24 5.09
C ASP A 51 -19.13 15.25 4.47
#